data_AF-E4QE29-F1
#
_entry.id   AF-E4QE29-F1
#
_cell.length_a   1.000
_cell.length_b   1.000
_cell.length_c   1.000
_cell.angle_alpha   90.00
_cell.angle_beta   90.00
_cell.angle_gamma   90.00
#
_symmetry.space_group_name_H-M   'P 1'
#
loop_
_entity.id
_entity.type
_entity.pdbx_description
1 polymer ?
#
loop_
_entity_poly.entity_id
_entity_poly.type
_entity_poly.pdbx_seq_one_letter_code
_entity_poly.pdbx_strand_id
1 'polypeptide(L)'
;MILHFNKPNNLDQLHDELLKNNIIPERVEGKENDIWITISDDTSENVITLINQIVESHIPQPKPKEFTLEQRIADLEQAIALIVGGGLGA
;
A
#
# COMPACT_ATOMS: atom_id res chain seq x y z
N MET A 1 -3.87 -5.46 22.13
CA MET A 1 -2.82 -6.49 21.94
C MET A 1 -1.95 -6.15 20.73
N ILE A 2 -0.66 -6.51 20.74
CA ILE A 2 0.27 -6.23 19.63
C ILE A 2 0.77 -7.55 19.03
N LEU A 3 0.66 -7.68 17.72
CA LEU A 3 1.23 -8.77 16.92
C LEU A 3 2.50 -8.27 16.23
N HIS A 4 3.57 -9.07 16.22
CA HIS A 4 4.86 -8.73 15.61
C HIS A 4 5.27 -9.76 14.57
N PHE A 5 5.75 -9.28 13.43
CA PHE A 5 6.19 -10.09 12.30
C PHE A 5 7.49 -9.56 11.71
N ASN A 6 8.35 -10.46 11.22
CA ASN A 6 9.61 -10.12 10.57
C ASN A 6 9.56 -10.46 9.07
N LYS A 7 9.11 -9.51 8.25
CA LYS A 7 9.08 -9.54 6.78
C LYS A 7 9.20 -8.14 6.17
N PRO A 8 9.74 -8.03 4.93
CA PRO A 8 9.75 -6.77 4.20
C PRO A 8 8.35 -6.18 4.11
N ASN A 9 8.23 -4.87 4.35
CA ASN A 9 6.95 -4.20 4.48
C ASN A 9 6.67 -3.22 3.33
N ASN A 10 5.45 -3.29 2.80
CA ASN A 10 4.80 -2.15 2.18
C ASN A 10 3.53 -1.90 2.98
N LEU A 11 3.61 -0.99 3.96
CA LEU A 11 2.54 -0.75 4.93
C LEU A 11 1.23 -0.32 4.26
N ASP A 12 1.31 0.46 3.18
CA ASP A 12 0.13 0.91 2.45
C ASP A 12 -0.61 -0.29 1.84
N GLN A 13 0.13 -1.20 1.20
CA GLN A 13 -0.43 -2.42 0.63
C GLN A 13 -0.95 -3.37 1.71
N LEU A 14 -0.20 -3.56 2.81
CA LEU A 14 -0.60 -4.44 3.90
C LEU A 14 -1.89 -3.92 4.56
N HIS A 15 -2.00 -2.61 4.76
CA HIS A 15 -3.21 -1.98 5.28
C HIS A 15 -4.43 -2.25 4.38
N ASP A 16 -4.27 -2.10 3.06
CA ASP A 16 -5.33 -2.42 2.10
C ASP A 16 -5.72 -3.90 2.11
N GLU A 17 -4.75 -4.81 2.27
CA GLU A 17 -5.00 -6.25 2.37
C GLU A 17 -5.78 -6.62 3.64
N LEU A 18 -5.48 -5.99 4.77
CA LEU A 18 -6.24 -6.16 6.01
C LEU A 18 -7.69 -5.64 5.86
N LEU A 19 -7.86 -4.45 5.28
CA LEU A 19 -9.18 -3.87 5.03
C LEU A 19 -10.04 -4.71 4.08
N LYS A 20 -9.46 -5.27 3.02
CA LYS A 20 -10.17 -6.18 2.10
C LYS A 20 -10.74 -7.41 2.80
N ASN A 21 -10.11 -7.83 3.90
CA ASN A 21 -10.56 -8.94 4.73
C ASN A 21 -11.47 -8.51 5.90
N ASN A 22 -11.96 -7.26 5.89
CA ASN A 22 -12.76 -6.64 6.96
C ASN A 22 -12.04 -6.61 8.32
N ILE A 23 -10.70 -6.55 8.32
CA ILE A 23 -9.91 -6.39 9.53
C ILE A 23 -9.54 -4.92 9.65
N ILE A 24 -10.00 -4.28 10.72
CA ILE A 24 -9.68 -2.88 11.04
C ILE A 24 -8.77 -2.88 12.27
N PRO A 25 -7.44 -2.90 12.08
CA PRO A 25 -6.51 -2.76 13.19
C PRO A 25 -6.55 -1.33 13.76
N GLU A 26 -6.24 -1.17 15.03
CA GLU A 26 -6.08 0.16 15.66
C GLU A 26 -4.87 0.89 15.09
N ARG A 27 -3.80 0.14 14.79
CA ARG A 27 -2.56 0.66 14.25
C ARG A 27 -1.80 -0.40 13.48
N VAL A 28 -1.22 -0.01 12.35
CA VAL A 28 -0.27 -0.82 11.58
C VAL A 28 1.00 -0.02 11.43
N GLU A 29 2.12 -0.58 11.89
CA GLU A 29 3.43 0.06 11.85
C GLU A 29 4.45 -0.89 11.25
N GLY A 30 5.51 -0.33 10.69
CA GLY A 30 6.65 -1.14 10.31
C GLY A 30 7.91 -0.32 10.14
N LYS A 31 9.03 -1.02 10.29
CA LYS A 31 10.37 -0.48 10.16
C LYS A 31 11.24 -1.53 9.52
N GLU A 32 11.76 -1.26 8.33
CA GLU A 32 12.59 -2.20 7.55
C GLU A 32 11.87 -3.53 7.30
N ASN A 33 12.21 -4.58 8.04
CA ASN A 33 11.57 -5.90 7.96
C ASN A 33 10.68 -6.18 9.17
N ASP A 34 10.49 -5.24 10.08
CA ASP A 34 9.58 -5.43 11.20
C ASP A 34 8.21 -4.84 10.90
N ILE A 35 7.16 -5.56 11.29
CA ILE A 35 5.77 -5.15 11.18
C ILE A 35 5.12 -5.35 12.56
N TRP A 36 4.43 -4.32 13.04
CA TRP A 36 3.63 -4.37 14.26
C TRP A 36 2.18 -4.03 13.94
N ILE A 37 1.26 -4.91 14.34
CA ILE A 37 -0.17 -4.70 14.17
C ILE A 37 -0.80 -4.65 15.56
N THR A 38 -1.38 -3.49 15.90
CA THR A 38 -2.12 -3.29 17.14
C THR A 38 -3.60 -3.54 16.86
N ILE A 39 -4.19 -4.44 17.64
CA ILE A 39 -5.61 -4.82 17.58
C ILE A 39 -6.22 -4.75 18.98
N SER A 40 -7.53 -4.56 19.06
CA SER A 40 -8.25 -4.52 20.32
C SER A 40 -8.13 -5.86 21.08
N ASP A 41 -8.13 -5.81 22.40
CA ASP A 41 -7.97 -7.00 23.26
C ASP A 41 -9.18 -7.97 23.19
N ASP A 42 -10.33 -7.51 22.69
CA ASP A 42 -11.53 -8.32 22.45
C ASP A 42 -11.52 -9.02 21.07
N THR A 43 -10.45 -8.85 20.29
CA THR A 43 -10.32 -9.46 18.97
C THR A 43 -10.32 -10.98 19.07
N SER A 44 -11.22 -11.63 18.31
CA SER A 44 -11.36 -13.08 18.30
C SER A 44 -10.13 -13.78 17.70
N GLU A 45 -9.83 -15.00 18.18
CA GLU A 45 -8.68 -15.80 17.71
C GLU A 45 -8.68 -16.08 16.20
N ASN A 46 -9.87 -16.21 15.60
CA ASN A 46 -10.03 -16.34 14.16
C ASN A 46 -9.49 -15.11 13.39
N VAL A 47 -9.70 -13.91 13.92
CA VAL A 47 -9.20 -12.66 13.31
C VAL A 47 -7.68 -12.60 13.42
N ILE A 48 -7.11 -13.03 14.55
CA ILE A 48 -5.65 -13.12 14.73
C ILE A 48 -5.04 -14.08 13.71
N THR A 49 -5.67 -15.25 13.52
CA THR A 49 -5.22 -16.25 12.54
C THR A 49 -5.28 -15.70 11.12
N LEU A 50 -6.35 -14.96 10.78
CA LEU A 50 -6.48 -14.33 9.47
C LEU A 50 -5.41 -13.24 9.25
N ILE A 51 -5.10 -12.44 10.26
CA ILE A 51 -3.99 -11.47 10.20
C ILE A 51 -2.67 -12.20 9.92
N ASN A 52 -2.39 -13.30 10.64
CA ASN A 52 -1.18 -14.08 10.40
C ASN A 52 -1.10 -14.59 8.96
N GLN A 53 -2.20 -15.11 8.40
CA GLN A 53 -2.26 -15.59 7.02
C GLN A 53 -2.04 -14.46 5.99
N ILE A 54 -2.61 -13.29 6.24
CA ILE A 54 -2.42 -12.12 5.37
C ILE A 54 -0.95 -11.69 5.39
N VAL A 55 -0.36 -11.52 6.58
CA VAL A 55 1.05 -11.12 6.70
C VAL A 55 1.99 -12.21 6.15
N GLU A 56 1.65 -13.49 6.30
CA GLU A 56 2.44 -14.58 5.74
C GLU A 56 2.40 -14.60 4.20
N SER A 57 1.24 -14.32 3.61
CA SER A 57 1.06 -14.23 2.15
C SER A 57 1.43 -12.87 1.56
N HIS A 58 1.74 -11.87 2.40
CA HIS A 58 2.12 -10.54 1.98
C HIS A 58 3.40 -10.56 1.16
N ILE A 59 3.28 -10.19 -0.11
CA ILE A 59 4.40 -9.94 -1.02
C ILE A 59 4.42 -8.43 -1.26
N PRO A 60 5.32 -7.67 -0.59
CA PRO A 60 5.38 -6.23 -0.74
C PRO A 60 5.77 -5.90 -2.18
N GLN A 61 4.86 -5.25 -2.91
CA GLN A 61 5.19 -4.66 -4.18
C GLN A 61 6.01 -3.40 -3.94
N PRO A 62 7.07 -3.16 -4.73
CA PRO A 62 7.82 -1.92 -4.63
C PRO A 62 6.87 -0.75 -4.85
N LYS A 63 7.00 0.31 -4.04
CA LYS A 63 6.24 1.53 -4.27
C LYS A 63 6.46 1.99 -5.72
N PRO A 64 5.40 2.40 -6.44
CA PRO A 64 5.58 3.02 -7.75
C PRO A 64 6.64 4.11 -7.63
N LYS A 65 7.55 4.17 -8.61
CA LYS A 65 8.58 5.20 -8.62
C LYS A 65 7.87 6.56 -8.58
N GLU A 66 8.15 7.35 -7.55
CA GLU A 66 7.69 8.73 -7.55
C GLU A 66 8.38 9.45 -8.70
N PHE A 67 7.58 9.92 -9.65
CA PHE A 67 8.06 10.84 -10.68
C PHE A 67 8.43 12.15 -9.99
N THR A 68 9.58 12.71 -10.34
CA THR A 68 9.92 14.05 -9.87
C THR A 68 8.92 15.06 -10.41
N LEU A 69 8.81 16.23 -9.78
CA LEU A 69 7.92 17.29 -10.27
C LEU A 69 8.25 17.66 -11.73
N GLU A 70 9.54 17.67 -12.09
CA GLU A 70 10.01 17.93 -13.45
C GLU A 70 9.53 16.87 -14.44
N GLN A 71 9.56 15.59 -14.05
CA GLN A 71 9.06 14.50 -14.91
C GLN A 71 7.55 14.60 -15.10
N ARG A 72 6.81 14.93 -14.03
CA ARG A 72 5.36 15.11 -14.11
C ARG A 72 4.98 16.31 -14.99
N ILE A 73 5.74 17.40 -14.92
CA ILE A 73 5.55 18.57 -15.78
C ILE A 73 5.83 18.22 -17.24
N ALA A 74 6.93 17.53 -17.53
CA ALA A 74 7.29 17.14 -18.89
C ALA A 74 6.24 16.21 -19.52
N ASP A 75 5.70 15.24 -18.78
CA ASP A 75 4.64 14.35 -19.27
C ASP A 75 3.34 15.10 -19.54
N LEU A 76 2.98 16.07 -18.68
CA LEU A 76 1.80 16.92 -18.89
C LEU A 76 1.97 17.83 -20.11
N GLU A 77 3.15 18.44 -20.29
CA GLU A 77 3.46 19.27 -21.45
C GLU A 77 3.38 18.47 -22.76
N GLN A 78 3.90 17.24 -22.77
CA GLN A 78 3.79 16.34 -23.93
C GLN A 78 2.32 15.94 -24.20
N ALA A 79 1.55 15.61 -23.17
CA ALA A 79 0.13 15.28 -23.32
C ALA A 79 -0.68 16.46 -23.89
N ILE A 80 -0.42 17.69 -23.40
CA ILE A 80 -1.05 18.91 -23.91
C ILE A 80 -0.63 19.16 -25.36
N ALA A 81 0.65 19.00 -25.70
CA ALA A 81 1.14 19.19 -27.06
C ALA A 81 0.50 18.21 -28.06
N LEU A 82 0.24 16.95 -27.67
CA LEU A 82 -0.47 15.98 -28.50
C LEU A 82 -1.93 16.38 -28.73
N ILE A 83 -2.62 16.89 -27.70
CA ILE A 83 -4.01 17.34 -27.82
C ILE A 83 -4.11 18.58 -28.71
N VAL A 84 -3.21 19.56 -28.52
CA VAL A 84 -3.21 20.81 -29.30
C VAL A 84 -2.71 20.58 -30.73
N GLY A 85 -1.72 19.71 -30.93
CA GLY A 85 -1.15 19.37 -32.24
C GLY A 85 -1.99 18.42 -33.08
N GLY A 86 -2.79 17.54 -32.45
CA GLY A 86 -3.70 16.62 -33.14
C GLY A 86 -5.02 17.25 -33.60
N GLY A 87 -5.37 18.44 -33.11
CA GLY A 87 -6.65 19.11 -33.39
C GLY A 87 -6.73 19.91 -34.70
N LEU A 88 -5.66 20.01 -35.49
CA LEU A 88 -5.61 20.81 -36.73
C LEU A 88 -5.55 19.97 -38.02
N GLY A 89 -5.80 18.66 -37.93
CA GLY A 89 -5.67 17.71 -39.05
C GLY A 89 -6.96 16.99 -39.47
N ALA A 90 -8.13 17.60 -39.26
CA ALA A 90 -9.41 17.10 -39.77
C ALA A 90 -10.19 18.20 -40.50
#